data_AF-A0A8J2Y9G5-F1
#
_entry.id   AF-A0A8J2Y9G5-F1
#
_cell.length_a   1.000
_cell.length_b   1.000
_cell.length_c   1.000
_cell.angle_alpha   90.00
_cell.angle_beta   90.00
_cell.angle_gamma   90.00
#
_symmetry.space_group_name_H-M   'P 1'
#
loop_
_entity.id
_entity.type
_entity.pdbx_description
1 polymer ?
#
loop_
_entity_poly.entity_id
_entity_poly.type
_entity_poly.pdbx_seq_one_letter_code
_entity_poly.pdbx_strand_id
1 'polypeptide(L)'
;MVQLMLQAGLRISEVVDLDAEDVSLERSTLVVRSGKGGKYRVALMNPDLKRAMEEWGKVRGETDSPAWLLSERGKKRMTRQGVHYLIRKFLDQLGLAYYSAHSLRHSFCRNLIDAGQPLQVVAQLAGHESLETTRRYITPSEHDLRKAVDSISESKE
;
A
#
# COMPACT_ATOMS: atom_id res chain seq x y z
N MET A 1 7.90 1.40 5.30
CA MET A 1 6.91 0.31 5.44
C MET A 1 5.46 0.77 5.28
N VAL A 2 4.96 1.74 6.06
CA VAL A 2 3.56 2.23 5.99
C VAL A 2 3.22 2.78 4.59
N GLN A 3 4.08 3.62 4.04
CA GLN A 3 3.90 4.21 2.70
C GLN A 3 3.77 3.16 1.59
N LEU A 4 4.48 2.02 1.67
CA LEU A 4 4.37 0.93 0.68
C LEU A 4 2.95 0.34 0.63
N MET A 5 2.28 0.28 1.78
CA MET A 5 0.91 -0.22 1.88
C MET A 5 -0.11 0.84 1.47
N LEU A 6 0.12 2.08 1.91
CA LEU A 6 -0.83 3.18 1.75
C LEU A 6 -0.80 3.81 0.34
N GLN A 7 0.36 3.79 -0.33
CA GLN A 7 0.57 4.48 -1.62
C GLN A 7 0.78 3.55 -2.81
N ALA A 8 1.21 2.31 -2.57
CA ALA A 8 1.37 1.29 -3.62
C ALA A 8 0.53 0.04 -3.37
N GLY A 9 -0.27 0.03 -2.29
CA GLY A 9 -1.19 -1.05 -2.00
C GLY A 9 -0.53 -2.38 -1.67
N LEU A 10 0.75 -2.47 -1.31
CA LEU A 10 1.38 -3.78 -1.05
C LEU A 10 0.77 -4.50 0.18
N ARG A 11 0.72 -5.83 0.13
CA ARG A 11 0.40 -6.68 1.28
C ARG A 11 1.59 -6.75 2.23
N ILE A 12 1.36 -7.07 3.50
CA ILE A 12 2.44 -7.19 4.49
C ILE A 12 3.50 -8.23 4.11
N SER A 13 3.11 -9.35 3.49
CA SER A 13 4.06 -10.34 2.96
C SER A 13 4.91 -9.73 1.86
N GLU A 14 4.28 -9.07 0.89
CA GLU A 14 4.98 -8.42 -0.24
C GLU A 14 5.93 -7.31 0.23
N VAL A 15 5.57 -6.57 1.29
CA VAL A 15 6.44 -5.56 1.92
C VAL A 15 7.68 -6.20 2.56
N VAL A 16 7.51 -7.34 3.20
CA VAL A 16 8.60 -8.06 3.89
C VAL A 16 9.51 -8.78 2.90
N ASP A 17 8.94 -9.30 1.81
CA ASP A 17 9.63 -10.10 0.80
C ASP A 17 10.32 -9.25 -0.29
N LEU A 18 10.15 -7.93 -0.25
CA LEU A 18 10.77 -6.98 -1.16
C LEU A 18 12.29 -6.96 -1.00
N ASP A 19 13.02 -7.15 -2.10
CA ASP A 19 14.47 -7.02 -2.15
C ASP A 19 14.91 -5.69 -2.77
N ALA A 20 16.17 -5.32 -2.58
CA ALA A 20 16.73 -4.09 -3.15
C ALA A 20 16.70 -4.12 -4.68
N GLU A 21 16.89 -5.29 -5.29
CA GLU A 21 16.77 -5.47 -6.75
C GLU A 21 15.35 -5.24 -7.27
N ASP A 22 14.34 -5.42 -6.42
CA ASP A 22 12.93 -5.22 -6.79
C ASP A 22 12.56 -3.73 -6.85
N VAL A 23 13.43 -2.83 -6.36
CA VAL A 23 13.16 -1.39 -6.23
C VAL A 23 13.88 -0.61 -7.31
N SER A 24 13.12 -0.01 -8.23
CA SER A 24 13.65 0.95 -9.20
C SER A 24 13.18 2.37 -8.88
N LEU A 25 14.04 3.15 -8.24
CA LEU A 25 13.76 4.56 -7.92
C LEU A 25 13.74 5.45 -9.17
N GLU A 26 14.56 5.11 -10.17
CA GLU A 26 14.57 5.78 -11.48
C GLU A 26 13.21 5.62 -12.18
N ARG A 27 12.73 4.37 -12.30
CA ARG A 27 11.47 4.05 -12.98
C ARG A 27 10.25 4.26 -12.10
N SER A 28 10.43 4.56 -10.81
CA SER A 28 9.35 4.68 -9.82
C SER A 28 8.49 3.41 -9.76
N THR A 29 9.13 2.24 -9.80
CA THR A 29 8.45 0.93 -9.81
C THR A 29 9.01 -0.06 -8.78
N LEU A 30 8.14 -0.98 -8.34
CA LEU A 30 8.45 -2.06 -7.42
C LEU A 30 8.03 -3.39 -8.04
N VAL A 31 8.92 -4.38 -8.06
CA VAL A 31 8.60 -5.74 -8.50
C VAL A 31 8.08 -6.55 -7.33
N VAL A 32 6.83 -7.00 -7.41
CA VAL A 32 6.24 -7.88 -6.41
C VAL A 32 6.33 -9.31 -6.93
N ARG A 33 7.32 -10.07 -6.42
CA ARG A 33 7.65 -11.44 -6.88
C ARG A 33 6.65 -12.49 -6.42
N SER A 34 6.10 -12.34 -5.21
CA SER A 34 5.23 -13.36 -4.58
C SER A 34 3.83 -12.82 -4.29
N GLY A 35 3.09 -12.45 -5.34
CA GLY A 35 1.64 -12.23 -5.22
C GLY A 35 0.89 -13.52 -4.86
N LYS A 36 -0.35 -13.40 -4.35
CA LYS A 36 -1.24 -14.56 -4.17
C LYS A 36 -1.31 -15.36 -5.49
N GLY A 37 -0.98 -16.64 -5.45
CA GLY A 37 -0.92 -17.52 -6.63
C GLY A 37 0.41 -17.52 -7.40
N GLY A 38 1.49 -16.92 -6.87
CA GLY A 38 2.83 -16.96 -7.49
C GLY A 38 3.01 -16.03 -8.69
N LYS A 39 2.13 -15.04 -8.85
CA LYS A 39 2.15 -14.11 -9.97
C LYS A 39 3.00 -12.88 -9.66
N TYR A 40 3.87 -12.53 -10.60
CA TYR A 40 4.62 -11.29 -10.62
C TYR A 40 3.71 -10.13 -10.98
N ARG A 41 3.85 -8.99 -10.29
CA ARG A 41 3.29 -7.71 -10.76
C ARG A 41 4.23 -6.55 -10.48
N VAL A 42 4.06 -5.49 -11.25
CA VAL A 42 4.76 -4.23 -11.01
C VAL A 42 3.81 -3.28 -10.27
N ALA A 43 4.21 -2.82 -9.09
CA ALA A 43 3.55 -1.74 -8.39
C ALA A 43 4.23 -0.41 -8.73
N LEU A 44 3.44 0.66 -8.80
CA LEU A 44 3.91 2.00 -9.15
C LEU A 44 4.10 2.83 -7.88
N MET A 45 5.09 3.72 -7.91
CA MET A 45 5.33 4.69 -6.85
C MET A 45 4.82 6.06 -7.28
N ASN A 46 4.02 6.69 -6.41
CA ASN A 46 3.75 8.12 -6.52
C ASN A 46 4.94 8.92 -5.94
N PRO A 47 4.97 10.26 -6.11
CA PRO A 47 6.09 11.09 -5.64
C PRO A 47 6.37 10.95 -4.14
N ASP A 48 5.33 10.80 -3.31
CA ASP A 48 5.47 10.64 -1.86
C ASP A 48 6.14 9.31 -1.49
N LEU A 49 5.72 8.21 -2.12
CA LEU A 49 6.35 6.92 -1.91
C LEU A 49 7.79 6.92 -2.41
N LYS A 50 8.06 7.49 -3.59
CA LYS A 50 9.41 7.58 -4.13
C LYS A 50 10.36 8.28 -3.16
N ARG A 51 9.96 9.45 -2.65
CA ARG A 51 10.73 10.23 -1.66
C ARG A 51 11.00 9.43 -0.39
N ALA A 52 9.98 8.77 0.17
CA ALA A 52 10.15 7.92 1.35
C ALA A 52 11.11 6.73 1.10
N MET A 53 11.11 6.18 -0.12
CA MET A 53 11.99 5.09 -0.51
C MET A 53 13.43 5.58 -0.73
N GLU A 54 13.63 6.78 -1.27
CA GLU A 54 14.96 7.42 -1.39
C GLU A 54 15.56 7.74 -0.01
N GLU A 55 14.78 8.31 0.90
CA GLU A 55 15.19 8.58 2.28
C GLU A 55 15.57 7.30 3.02
N TRP A 56 14.74 6.26 2.91
CA TRP A 56 15.06 4.96 3.48
C TRP A 56 16.29 4.33 2.84
N GLY A 57 16.48 4.45 1.52
CA GLY A 57 17.67 3.94 0.84
C GLY A 57 18.97 4.51 1.41
N LYS A 58 18.97 5.80 1.75
CA LYS A 58 20.12 6.46 2.41
C LYS A 58 20.38 5.89 3.81
N VAL A 59 19.33 5.65 4.60
CA VAL A 59 19.44 5.11 5.97
C VAL A 59 19.83 3.62 5.95
N ARG A 60 19.24 2.84 5.04
CA ARG A 60 19.54 1.42 4.82
C ARG A 60 21.03 1.23 4.52
N GLY A 61 21.56 2.08 3.64
CA GLY A 61 22.93 2.03 3.17
C GLY A 61 23.28 0.70 2.51
N GLU A 62 24.58 0.44 2.40
CA GLU A 62 25.10 -0.82 1.90
C GLU A 62 25.01 -1.92 2.96
N THR A 63 24.64 -3.12 2.51
CA THR A 63 24.52 -4.32 3.34
C THR A 63 24.56 -5.57 2.48
N ASP A 64 25.05 -6.67 3.05
CA ASP A 64 25.02 -8.00 2.42
C ASP A 64 23.61 -8.61 2.35
N SER A 65 22.61 -8.02 3.03
CA SER A 65 21.24 -8.51 2.96
C SER A 65 20.55 -8.04 1.67
N PRO A 66 19.92 -8.93 0.90
CA PRO A 66 19.17 -8.53 -0.28
C PRO A 66 17.87 -7.79 0.08
N ALA A 67 17.38 -7.94 1.31
CA ALA A 67 16.10 -7.37 1.73
C ALA A 67 16.09 -5.84 1.71
N TRP A 68 14.97 -5.26 1.27
CA TRP A 68 14.77 -3.82 1.30
C TRP A 68 14.52 -3.31 2.73
N LEU A 69 13.71 -4.04 3.51
CA LEU A 69 13.45 -3.73 4.91
C LEU A 69 14.32 -4.58 5.83
N LEU A 70 15.12 -3.89 6.64
CA LEU A 70 16.09 -4.51 7.53
C LEU A 70 15.68 -4.33 9.00
N SER A 71 15.93 -5.34 9.81
CA SER A 71 15.89 -5.22 11.26
C SER A 71 17.07 -4.40 11.74
N GLU A 72 16.81 -3.51 12.70
CA GLU A 72 17.85 -2.71 13.37
C GLU A 72 18.93 -3.62 13.98
N ARG A 73 18.52 -4.74 14.57
CA ARG A 73 19.43 -5.77 15.08
C ARG A 73 19.96 -6.62 13.92
N GLY A 74 21.23 -6.45 13.60
CA GLY A 74 21.99 -7.33 12.69
C GLY A 74 21.68 -7.18 11.20
N LYS A 75 20.94 -6.15 10.78
CA LYS A 75 20.64 -5.83 9.37
C LYS A 75 20.10 -7.04 8.56
N LYS A 76 19.25 -7.86 9.17
CA LYS A 76 18.60 -9.00 8.49
C LYS A 76 17.22 -8.61 7.98
N ARG A 77 16.62 -9.40 7.08
CA ARG A 77 15.23 -9.19 6.63
C ARG A 77 14.30 -9.10 7.85
N MET A 78 13.44 -8.08 7.88
CA MET A 78 12.39 -7.99 8.89
C MET A 78 11.43 -9.17 8.79
N THR A 79 10.91 -9.64 9.93
CA THR A 79 9.84 -10.66 9.91
C THR A 79 8.47 -9.98 9.73
N ARG A 80 7.50 -10.75 9.22
CA ARG A 80 6.10 -10.30 9.14
C ARG A 80 5.54 -9.87 10.49
N GLN A 81 5.86 -10.62 11.55
CA GLN A 81 5.46 -10.28 12.92
C GLN A 81 6.10 -8.97 13.39
N GLY A 82 7.39 -8.74 13.06
CA GLY A 82 8.08 -7.51 13.39
C GLY A 82 7.48 -6.29 12.70
N VAL A 83 7.21 -6.38 11.39
CA VAL A 83 6.53 -5.31 10.65
C VAL A 83 5.12 -5.06 11.19
N HIS A 84 4.36 -6.12 11.48
CA HIS A 84 3.02 -5.99 12.05
C HIS A 84 3.05 -5.28 13.42
N TYR A 85 3.99 -5.67 14.28
CA TYR A 85 4.19 -5.04 15.59
C TYR A 85 4.51 -3.55 15.46
N LEU A 86 5.44 -3.18 14.57
CA LEU A 86 5.80 -1.77 14.36
C LEU A 86 4.62 -0.96 13.82
N ILE A 87 3.90 -1.45 12.81
CA ILE A 87 2.71 -0.77 12.29
C ILE A 87 1.67 -0.61 13.40
N ARG A 88 1.42 -1.65 14.19
CA ARG A 88 0.47 -1.58 15.29
C ARG A 88 0.87 -0.53 16.33
N LYS A 89 2.15 -0.52 16.70
CA LYS A 89 2.71 0.47 17.63
C LYS A 89 2.53 1.90 17.09
N PHE A 90 2.83 2.14 15.82
CA PHE A 90 2.64 3.47 15.22
C PHE A 90 1.17 3.89 15.19
N LEU A 91 0.25 2.99 14.83
CA LEU A 91 -1.17 3.30 14.83
C LEU A 91 -1.69 3.59 16.24
N ASP A 92 -1.26 2.83 17.24
CA ASP A 92 -1.63 3.04 18.64
C ASP A 92 -1.17 4.40 19.16
N GLN A 93 0.08 4.78 18.86
CA GLN A 93 0.63 6.11 19.21
C GLN A 93 -0.13 7.28 18.59
N LEU A 94 -0.82 7.04 17.47
CA LEU A 94 -1.66 8.05 16.80
C LEU A 94 -3.13 8.01 17.26
N GLY A 95 -3.49 7.16 18.24
CA GLY A 95 -4.88 6.96 18.65
C GLY A 95 -5.72 6.16 17.64
N LEU A 96 -5.06 5.49 16.69
CA LEU A 96 -5.66 4.74 15.58
C LEU A 96 -5.60 3.22 15.82
N ALA A 97 -5.63 2.78 17.08
CA ALA A 97 -5.53 1.38 17.48
C ALA A 97 -6.65 0.49 16.92
N TYR A 98 -7.74 1.04 16.38
CA TYR A 98 -8.74 0.23 15.68
C TYR A 98 -8.24 -0.27 14.31
N TYR A 99 -7.29 0.44 13.70
CA TYR A 99 -6.80 0.15 12.36
C TYR A 99 -5.63 -0.85 12.38
N SER A 100 -5.33 -1.40 11.20
CA SER A 100 -4.28 -2.40 11.00
C SER A 100 -3.52 -2.19 9.70
N ALA A 101 -2.48 -3.00 9.45
CA ALA A 101 -1.80 -3.06 8.17
C ALA A 101 -2.75 -3.31 6.99
N HIS A 102 -3.83 -4.07 7.22
CA HIS A 102 -4.85 -4.27 6.19
C HIS A 102 -5.59 -2.96 5.89
N SER A 103 -5.94 -2.19 6.93
CA SER A 103 -6.60 -0.89 6.79
C SER A 103 -5.83 0.09 5.93
N LEU A 104 -4.49 0.10 5.99
CA LEU A 104 -3.65 0.95 5.13
C LEU A 104 -3.84 0.63 3.64
N ARG A 105 -3.89 -0.67 3.30
CA ARG A 105 -4.15 -1.12 1.93
C ARG A 105 -5.61 -0.86 1.50
N HIS A 106 -6.55 -0.91 2.44
CA HIS A 106 -7.93 -0.49 2.21
C HIS A 106 -7.98 0.99 1.83
N SER A 107 -7.29 1.84 2.58
CA SER A 107 -7.17 3.27 2.27
C SER A 107 -6.57 3.52 0.90
N PHE A 108 -5.54 2.77 0.48
CA PHE A 108 -5.03 2.86 -0.90
C PHE A 108 -6.12 2.62 -1.96
N CYS A 109 -6.86 1.53 -1.84
CA CYS A 109 -7.92 1.20 -2.80
C CYS A 109 -9.05 2.24 -2.77
N ARG A 110 -9.42 2.70 -1.58
CA ARG A 110 -10.47 3.69 -1.37
C ARG A 110 -10.10 5.05 -1.93
N ASN A 111 -8.87 5.51 -1.70
CA ASN A 111 -8.38 6.78 -2.24
C ASN A 111 -8.42 6.80 -3.78
N LEU A 112 -8.10 5.68 -4.43
CA LEU A 112 -8.21 5.60 -5.90
C LEU A 112 -9.66 5.65 -6.38
N ILE A 113 -10.58 4.98 -5.66
CA ILE A 113 -12.02 5.02 -5.96
C ILE A 113 -12.57 6.44 -5.77
N ASP A 114 -12.23 7.09 -4.67
CA ASP A 114 -12.66 8.46 -4.36
C ASP A 114 -12.08 9.47 -5.36
N ALA A 115 -10.90 9.18 -5.92
CA ALA A 115 -10.30 9.92 -7.05
C ALA A 115 -10.93 9.57 -8.42
N GLY A 116 -12.02 8.81 -8.46
CA GLY A 116 -12.77 8.48 -9.67
C GLY A 116 -12.13 7.41 -10.56
N GLN A 117 -11.15 6.65 -10.07
CA GLN A 117 -10.50 5.63 -10.89
C GLN A 117 -11.42 4.43 -11.15
N PRO A 118 -11.42 3.86 -12.38
CA PRO A 118 -12.20 2.67 -12.69
C PRO A 118 -11.82 1.48 -11.81
N LEU A 119 -12.81 0.67 -11.41
CA LEU A 119 -12.61 -0.47 -10.51
C LEU A 119 -11.57 -1.47 -11.06
N GLN A 120 -11.51 -1.63 -12.38
CA GLN A 120 -10.52 -2.49 -13.05
C GLN A 120 -9.09 -2.00 -12.80
N VAL A 121 -8.87 -0.68 -12.89
CA VAL A 121 -7.57 -0.05 -12.61
C VAL A 121 -7.18 -0.27 -11.15
N VAL A 122 -8.10 -0.03 -10.22
CA VAL A 122 -7.88 -0.24 -8.78
C VAL A 122 -7.54 -1.71 -8.48
N ALA A 123 -8.27 -2.65 -9.08
CA ALA A 123 -8.04 -4.08 -8.90
C ALA A 123 -6.66 -4.51 -9.42
N GLN A 124 -6.25 -3.98 -10.58
CA GLN A 124 -4.95 -4.25 -11.18
C GLN A 124 -3.80 -3.71 -10.31
N LEU A 125 -3.90 -2.45 -9.85
CA LEU A 125 -2.91 -1.83 -8.98
C LEU A 125 -2.78 -2.57 -7.64
N ALA A 126 -3.91 -2.95 -7.04
CA ALA A 126 -3.91 -3.73 -5.81
C ALA A 126 -3.40 -5.17 -6.03
N GLY A 127 -3.47 -5.71 -7.25
CA GLY A 127 -3.19 -7.13 -7.51
C GLY A 127 -4.25 -8.04 -6.89
N HIS A 128 -5.53 -7.72 -7.13
CA HIS A 128 -6.65 -8.60 -6.81
C HIS A 128 -6.93 -9.53 -8.00
N GLU A 129 -7.03 -10.83 -7.74
CA GLU A 129 -7.36 -11.83 -8.78
C GLU A 129 -8.84 -11.82 -9.17
N SER A 130 -9.70 -11.26 -8.32
CA SER A 130 -11.12 -11.09 -8.59
C SER A 130 -11.55 -9.66 -8.29
N LEU A 131 -12.33 -9.10 -9.22
CA LEU A 131 -13.02 -7.82 -9.04
C LEU A 131 -13.95 -7.84 -7.83
N GLU A 132 -14.44 -9.00 -7.40
CA GLU A 132 -15.28 -9.15 -6.20
C GLU A 132 -14.52 -8.77 -4.92
N THR A 133 -13.22 -9.05 -4.86
CA THR A 133 -12.38 -8.58 -3.74
C THR A 133 -12.29 -7.06 -3.76
N THR A 134 -12.24 -6.45 -4.95
CA THR A 134 -12.26 -5.00 -5.11
C THR A 134 -13.65 -4.40 -4.86
N ARG A 135 -14.74 -5.15 -5.07
CA ARG A 135 -16.11 -4.71 -4.79
C ARG A 135 -16.37 -4.43 -3.29
N ARG A 136 -15.58 -5.02 -2.39
CA ARG A 136 -15.68 -4.70 -0.95
C ARG A 136 -15.26 -3.25 -0.64
N TYR A 137 -14.47 -2.60 -1.49
CA TYR A 137 -14.01 -1.22 -1.28
C TYR A 137 -14.94 -0.16 -1.89
N ILE A 138 -15.89 -0.56 -2.75
CA ILE A 138 -16.89 0.34 -3.35
C ILE A 138 -18.20 0.40 -2.58
N THR A 139 -18.32 -0.29 -1.43
CA THR A 139 -19.54 -0.16 -0.63
C THR A 139 -19.61 1.29 -0.16
N PRO A 140 -20.52 2.10 -0.72
CA PRO A 140 -20.57 3.51 -0.38
C PRO A 140 -21.01 3.59 1.07
N SER A 141 -20.37 4.45 1.85
CA SER A 141 -20.91 4.81 3.16
C SER A 141 -22.22 5.57 2.96
N GLU A 142 -23.04 5.64 4.01
CA GLU A 142 -24.26 6.46 3.99
C GLU A 142 -23.96 7.93 3.61
N HIS A 143 -22.80 8.44 4.02
CA HIS A 143 -22.29 9.76 3.64
C HIS A 143 -22.03 9.90 2.14
N ASP A 144 -21.46 8.87 1.50
CA ASP A 144 -21.20 8.87 0.06
C ASP A 144 -22.50 8.83 -0.74
N LEU A 145 -23.48 8.02 -0.28
CA LEU A 145 -24.82 7.98 -0.86
C LEU A 145 -25.52 9.34 -0.74
N ARG A 146 -25.37 9.99 0.42
CA ARG A 146 -25.97 11.30 0.66
C ARG A 146 -25.39 12.37 -0.27
N LYS A 147 -24.07 12.46 -0.36
CA LYS A 147 -23.39 13.36 -1.31
C LYS A 147 -23.83 13.15 -2.76
N ALA A 148 -23.99 11.90 -3.18
CA ALA A 148 -24.41 11.56 -4.53
C ALA A 148 -25.86 11.98 -4.82
N VAL A 149 -26.73 11.97 -3.81
CA VAL A 149 -28.10 12.48 -3.92
C VAL A 149 -28.11 14.01 -3.94
N ASP A 150 -27.32 14.64 -3.08
CA ASP A 150 -27.25 16.10 -2.95
C ASP A 150 -26.72 16.76 -4.25
N SER A 151 -25.75 16.12 -4.94
CA SER A 151 -25.16 16.63 -6.18
C SER A 151 -26.15 16.71 -7.36
N ILE A 152 -27.29 16.01 -7.30
CA ILE A 152 -28.36 16.11 -8.30
C ILE A 152 -29.01 17.50 -8.29
N SER A 153 -29.03 18.16 -7.12
CA SER A 153 -29.59 19.50 -6.96
C SER A 153 -28.61 20.61 -7.34
N GLU A 154 -27.31 20.40 -7.17
CA GLU A 154 -26.24 21.38 -7.48
C GLU A 154 -25.92 21.47 -8.97
N SER A 155 -26.32 20.47 -9.76
CA SER A 155 -26.05 20.41 -11.21
C SER A 155 -27.06 21.19 -12.08
N LYS A 156 -27.95 22.00 -11.47
CA LYS A 156 -29.08 22.65 -12.13
C LYS A 156 -29.02 24.18 -12.23
N GLU A 157 -27.86 24.80 -12.01
CA GLU A 157 -27.64 26.24 -12.26
C GLU A 157 -26.58 26.48 -13.34
#